data_AF-A0AAD1CIV2-F1
#
_entry.id   AF-A0AAD1CIV2-F1
#
_cell.length_a   1.000
_cell.length_b   1.000
_cell.length_c   1.000
_cell.angle_alpha   90.00
_cell.angle_beta   90.00
_cell.angle_gamma   90.00
#
_symmetry.space_group_name_H-M   'P 1'
#
loop_
_entity.id
_entity.type
_entity.pdbx_description
1 polymer ?
#
loop_
_entity_poly.entity_id
_entity_poly.type
_entity_poly.pdbx_seq_one_letter_code
_entity_poly.pdbx_strand_id
1 'polypeptide(L)'
;MGSLPIYQQKKGISNYWVTWPLFTSEALELALKHIPSSTMVVLFRRLLQDLKHNRTGMPDLIMFNEKDYLWVEIKGPGDKLQNNQLRWLQFFSQHHIPAEVAYVQWQEST
;
A
#
# COMPACT_ATOMS: atom_id res chain seq x y z
N MET A 1 13.66 -1.15 -19.40
CA MET A 1 13.37 0.10 -18.68
C MET A 1 11.98 0.55 -19.09
N GLY A 2 11.00 0.38 -18.22
CA GLY A 2 9.63 0.84 -18.49
C GLY A 2 9.63 2.35 -18.43
N SER A 3 9.18 3.03 -19.49
CA SER A 3 9.01 4.47 -19.41
C SER A 3 7.85 4.77 -18.45
N LEU A 4 8.09 5.63 -17.46
CA LEU A 4 7.07 6.17 -16.55
C LEU A 4 6.71 7.61 -17.00
N PRO A 5 6.13 7.82 -18.20
CA PRO A 5 6.03 9.14 -18.81
C PRO A 5 5.22 10.13 -17.96
N ILE A 6 4.13 9.66 -17.33
CA ILE A 6 3.31 10.50 -16.46
C ILE A 6 4.06 10.90 -15.19
N TYR A 7 4.78 9.97 -14.56
CA TYR A 7 5.62 10.28 -13.40
C TYR A 7 6.66 11.34 -13.75
N GLN A 8 7.39 11.15 -14.86
CA GLN A 8 8.42 12.09 -15.32
C GLN A 8 7.83 13.47 -15.62
N GLN A 9 6.68 13.52 -16.30
CA GLN A 9 6.02 14.79 -16.66
C GLN A 9 5.47 15.53 -15.43
N LYS A 10 4.98 14.81 -14.42
CA LYS A 10 4.23 15.40 -13.31
C LYS A 10 5.03 15.53 -12.02
N LYS A 11 6.21 14.93 -11.91
CA LYS A 11 7.05 14.95 -10.71
C LYS A 11 7.24 16.38 -10.18
N GLY A 12 6.96 16.58 -8.90
CA GLY A 12 7.10 17.87 -8.22
C GLY A 12 5.88 18.78 -8.31
N ILE A 13 4.87 18.46 -9.14
CA ILE A 13 3.62 19.23 -9.18
C ILE A 13 2.78 18.88 -7.95
N SER A 14 2.41 19.88 -7.15
CA SER A 14 1.57 19.67 -5.96
C SER A 14 0.27 18.95 -6.31
N ASN A 15 -0.03 17.87 -5.60
CA ASN A 15 -1.24 17.09 -5.76
C ASN A 15 -1.62 16.47 -4.42
N TYR A 16 -2.90 16.59 -4.05
CA TYR A 16 -3.41 16.10 -2.77
C TYR A 16 -3.26 14.58 -2.55
N TRP A 17 -3.16 13.82 -3.64
CA TRP A 17 -3.10 12.36 -3.65
C TRP A 17 -1.71 11.79 -3.94
N VAL A 18 -0.72 12.64 -4.22
CA VAL A 18 0.62 12.19 -4.62
C VAL A 18 1.68 12.78 -3.69
N THR A 19 2.20 11.94 -2.81
CA THR A 19 3.34 12.28 -1.96
C THR A 19 4.64 11.95 -2.70
N TRP A 20 5.15 12.90 -3.50
CA TRP A 20 6.31 12.68 -4.39
C TRP A 20 7.54 12.04 -3.74
N PRO A 21 7.95 12.40 -2.50
CA PRO A 21 9.11 11.79 -1.87
C PRO A 21 8.98 10.28 -1.63
N LEU A 22 7.76 9.73 -1.57
CA LEU A 22 7.53 8.29 -1.36
C LEU A 22 7.59 7.50 -2.68
N PHE A 23 7.46 8.15 -3.83
CA PHE A 23 7.42 7.49 -5.14
C PHE A 23 8.76 7.66 -5.86
N THR A 24 9.66 6.68 -5.66
CA THR A 24 10.85 6.50 -6.50
C THR A 24 10.49 5.77 -7.79
N SER A 25 11.28 5.95 -8.85
CA SER A 25 11.08 5.20 -10.10
C SER A 25 11.13 3.69 -9.87
N GLU A 26 12.05 3.21 -9.02
CA GLU A 26 12.18 1.81 -8.66
C GLU A 26 10.93 1.26 -7.97
N ALA A 27 10.40 1.96 -6.97
CA ALA A 27 9.17 1.55 -6.28
C ALA A 27 7.97 1.49 -7.24
N LEU A 28 7.87 2.44 -8.18
CA LEU A 28 6.82 2.44 -9.20
C LEU A 28 6.98 1.31 -10.20
N GLU A 29 8.21 1.02 -10.65
CA GLU A 29 8.47 -0.10 -11.55
C GLU A 29 8.15 -1.45 -10.89
N LEU A 30 8.52 -1.63 -9.63
CA LEU A 30 8.15 -2.82 -8.84
C LEU A 30 6.63 -2.93 -8.70
N ALA A 31 5.96 -1.84 -8.33
CA ALA A 31 4.50 -1.83 -8.21
C ALA A 31 3.80 -2.19 -9.53
N LEU A 32 4.25 -1.62 -10.66
CA LEU A 32 3.68 -1.92 -11.98
C LEU A 32 3.99 -3.34 -12.46
N LYS A 33 5.13 -3.89 -12.07
CA LYS A 33 5.52 -5.26 -12.41
C LYS A 33 4.71 -6.30 -11.63
N HIS A 34 4.46 -6.05 -10.34
CA HIS A 34 3.93 -7.07 -9.43
C HIS A 34 2.44 -6.91 -9.10
N ILE A 35 1.89 -5.69 -9.11
CA ILE A 35 0.49 -5.46 -8.75
C ILE A 35 -0.36 -5.56 -10.03
N PRO A 36 -1.29 -6.52 -10.13
CA PRO A 36 -2.16 -6.64 -11.29
C PRO A 36 -3.01 -5.38 -11.48
N SER A 37 -3.21 -4.96 -12.73
CA SER A 37 -4.07 -3.80 -13.03
C SER A 37 -5.51 -4.01 -12.54
N SER A 38 -6.00 -5.26 -12.50
CA SER A 38 -7.29 -5.61 -11.91
C SER A 38 -7.36 -5.26 -10.41
N THR A 39 -6.30 -5.55 -9.65
CA THR A 39 -6.18 -5.14 -8.23
C THR A 39 -6.21 -3.61 -8.12
N MET A 40 -5.46 -2.89 -8.96
CA MET A 40 -5.47 -1.42 -8.94
C MET A 40 -6.86 -0.84 -9.18
N VAL A 41 -7.61 -1.40 -10.14
CA VAL A 41 -9.00 -1.00 -10.41
C VAL A 41 -9.88 -1.22 -9.17
N VAL A 42 -9.74 -2.34 -8.47
CA VAL A 42 -10.49 -2.63 -7.23
C VAL A 42 -10.17 -1.61 -6.13
N LEU A 43 -8.88 -1.31 -5.91
CA LEU A 43 -8.44 -0.32 -4.93
C LEU A 43 -8.98 1.07 -5.25
N PHE A 44 -8.86 1.52 -6.50
CA PHE A 44 -9.35 2.82 -6.93
C PHE A 44 -10.87 2.95 -6.83
N ARG A 45 -11.64 1.90 -7.18
CA ARG A 45 -13.10 1.91 -6.99
C ARG A 45 -13.47 2.11 -5.53
N ARG A 46 -12.82 1.41 -4.60
CA ARG A 46 -13.06 1.59 -3.16
C ARG A 46 -12.73 3.01 -2.71
N LEU A 47 -11.57 3.55 -3.11
CA LEU A 47 -11.21 4.94 -2.79
C LEU A 47 -12.26 5.92 -3.30
N LEU A 48 -12.70 5.77 -4.55
CA LEU A 48 -13.69 6.65 -5.19
C LEU A 48 -15.10 6.55 -4.59
N GLN A 49 -15.46 5.44 -3.95
CA GLN A 49 -16.74 5.30 -3.24
C GLN A 49 -16.86 6.24 -2.03
N ASP A 50 -15.75 6.48 -1.32
CA ASP A 50 -15.70 7.42 -0.21
C ASP A 50 -14.25 7.88 0.05
N LEU A 51 -13.84 8.93 -0.66
CA LEU A 51 -12.47 9.43 -0.60
C LEU A 51 -12.08 9.91 0.81
N LYS A 52 -13.03 10.42 1.59
CA LYS A 52 -12.75 10.97 2.92
C LYS A 52 -12.41 9.84 3.90
N HIS A 53 -13.17 8.76 3.88
CA HIS A 53 -13.06 7.68 4.86
C HIS A 53 -12.17 6.52 4.41
N ASN A 54 -11.96 6.31 3.10
CA ASN A 54 -11.16 5.20 2.59
C ASN A 54 -9.69 5.56 2.37
N ARG A 55 -9.30 6.83 2.43
CA ARG A 55 -7.89 7.24 2.27
C ARG A 55 -6.97 6.94 3.47
N THR A 56 -7.51 6.49 4.60
CA THR A 56 -6.72 6.17 5.81
C THR A 56 -6.84 4.71 6.19
N GLY A 57 -5.85 4.19 6.92
CA GLY A 57 -5.81 2.80 7.38
C GLY A 57 -5.35 1.78 6.34
N MET A 58 -4.75 2.23 5.23
CA MET A 58 -3.99 1.34 4.34
C MET A 58 -2.79 0.76 5.12
N PRO A 59 -2.38 -0.50 4.86
CA PRO A 59 -1.22 -1.08 5.52
C PRO A 59 0.06 -0.25 5.36
N ASP A 60 0.90 -0.27 6.39
CA ASP A 60 2.11 0.55 6.52
C ASP A 60 3.13 0.30 5.41
N LEU A 61 3.31 -0.98 5.04
CA LEU A 61 4.27 -1.42 4.04
C LEU A 61 3.60 -2.10 2.85
N ILE A 62 4.27 -2.00 1.72
CA ILE A 62 4.15 -2.95 0.62
C ILE A 62 5.53 -3.54 0.33
N MET A 63 5.60 -4.86 0.29
CA MET A 63 6.80 -5.62 0.01
C MET A 63 6.70 -6.23 -1.38
N PHE A 64 7.83 -6.30 -2.08
CA PHE A 64 7.95 -6.95 -3.38
C PHE A 64 9.08 -7.98 -3.32
N ASN A 65 8.88 -9.14 -3.93
CA ASN A 65 9.95 -10.10 -4.19
C ASN A 65 10.01 -10.39 -5.70
N GLU A 66 10.73 -11.44 -6.13
CA GLU A 66 10.88 -11.76 -7.56
C GLU A 66 9.57 -12.07 -8.29
N LYS A 67 8.54 -12.55 -7.58
CA LYS A 67 7.28 -13.05 -8.16
C LYS A 67 6.05 -12.34 -7.61
N ASP A 68 6.06 -11.95 -6.35
CA ASP A 68 4.87 -11.58 -5.58
C ASP A 68 5.02 -10.20 -4.92
N TYR A 69 3.89 -9.70 -4.42
CA TYR A 69 3.80 -8.54 -3.54
C TYR A 69 2.96 -8.88 -2.31
N LEU A 70 3.18 -8.15 -1.22
CA LEU A 70 2.45 -8.32 0.03
C LEU A 70 2.25 -6.97 0.71
N TRP A 71 1.01 -6.64 1.08
CA TRP A 71 0.74 -5.52 1.99
C TRP A 71 0.95 -5.96 3.43
N VAL A 72 1.62 -5.15 4.24
CA VAL A 72 1.92 -5.50 5.63
C VAL A 72 1.57 -4.35 6.56
N GLU A 73 0.70 -4.63 7.52
CA GLU A 73 0.39 -3.72 8.62
C GLU A 73 1.25 -4.11 9.82
N ILE A 74 2.01 -3.17 10.38
CA ILE A 74 2.91 -3.44 11.51
C ILE A 74 2.20 -3.14 12.83
N LYS A 75 2.39 -4.02 13.81
CA LYS A 75 1.93 -3.80 15.20
C LYS A 75 3.05 -4.03 16.18
N GLY A 76 3.36 -2.99 16.95
CA GLY A 76 4.26 -3.09 18.09
C GLY A 76 3.61 -3.73 19.31
N PRO A 77 4.38 -3.95 20.39
CA PRO A 77 3.86 -4.49 21.63
C PRO A 77 2.74 -3.62 22.21
N GLY A 78 1.56 -4.20 22.40
CA GLY A 78 0.38 -3.51 22.94
C GLY A 78 -0.47 -2.79 21.89
N ASP A 79 -0.02 -2.68 20.63
CA ASP A 79 -0.80 -2.04 19.57
C ASP A 79 -1.97 -2.93 19.12
N LYS A 80 -3.09 -2.27 18.85
CA LYS A 80 -4.29 -2.89 18.29
C LYS A 80 -4.55 -2.39 16.88
N LEU A 81 -5.22 -3.21 16.08
CA LEU A 81 -5.74 -2.78 14.78
C LEU A 81 -6.84 -1.74 14.97
N GLN A 82 -6.71 -0.62 14.26
CA GLN A 82 -7.74 0.42 14.23
C GLN A 82 -8.90 0.01 13.32
N ASN A 83 -10.08 0.59 13.52
CA ASN A 83 -11.29 0.24 12.75
C ASN A 83 -11.14 0.47 11.24
N ASN A 84 -10.41 1.50 10.81
CA ASN A 84 -10.12 1.75 9.39
C ASN A 84 -9.15 0.71 8.80
N GLN A 85 -8.14 0.27 9.56
CA GLN A 85 -7.22 -0.80 9.18
C GLN A 85 -7.95 -2.14 9.04
N LEU A 86 -8.80 -2.49 10.00
CA LEU A 86 -9.65 -3.69 9.92
C LEU A 86 -10.53 -3.67 8.66
N ARG A 87 -11.14 -2.52 8.34
CA ARG A 87 -11.95 -2.38 7.12
C ARG A 87 -11.13 -2.59 5.85
N TRP A 88 -9.87 -2.18 5.82
CA TRP A 88 -8.96 -2.43 4.68
C TRP A 88 -8.54 -3.90 4.59
N LEU A 89 -8.16 -4.52 5.70
CA LEU A 89 -7.78 -5.94 5.73
C LEU A 89 -8.94 -6.86 5.33
N GLN A 90 -10.16 -6.56 5.80
CA GLN A 90 -11.37 -7.29 5.37
C GLN A 90 -11.62 -7.14 3.87
N PHE A 91 -11.44 -5.93 3.33
CA PHE A 91 -11.58 -5.68 1.90
C PHE A 91 -10.52 -6.41 1.07
N PHE A 92 -9.28 -6.44 1.54
CA PHE A 92 -8.21 -7.20 0.91
C PHE A 92 -8.53 -8.69 0.87
N SER A 93 -8.98 -9.26 2.00
CA SER A 93 -9.42 -10.65 2.07
C SER A 93 -10.57 -10.95 1.10
N GLN A 94 -11.61 -10.10 1.03
CA GLN A 94 -12.74 -10.28 0.12
C GLN A 94 -12.35 -10.26 -1.37
N HIS A 95 -11.30 -9.52 -1.72
CA HIS A 95 -10.82 -9.36 -3.09
C HIS A 95 -9.58 -10.21 -3.41
N HIS A 96 -9.16 -11.10 -2.50
CA HIS A 96 -7.96 -11.93 -2.67
C HIS A 96 -6.69 -11.10 -2.91
N ILE A 97 -6.59 -9.94 -2.25
CA ILE A 97 -5.39 -9.09 -2.26
C ILE A 97 -4.49 -9.56 -1.10
N PRO A 98 -3.22 -9.92 -1.37
CA PRO A 98 -2.33 -10.47 -0.35
C PRO A 98 -2.00 -9.41 0.71
N ALA A 99 -2.32 -9.70 1.97
CA ALA A 99 -2.01 -8.82 3.09
C ALA A 99 -1.86 -9.58 4.41
N GLU A 100 -0.95 -9.09 5.25
CA GLU A 100 -0.65 -9.66 6.56
C GLU A 100 -0.50 -8.59 7.65
N VAL A 101 -0.60 -9.02 8.90
CA VAL A 101 -0.28 -8.20 10.07
C VAL A 101 1.00 -8.74 10.70
N ALA A 102 2.05 -7.92 10.71
CA ALA A 102 3.33 -8.26 11.32
C ALA A 102 3.39 -7.74 12.76
N TYR A 103 3.37 -8.66 13.72
CA TYR A 103 3.56 -8.33 15.14
C TYR A 103 5.04 -8.36 15.48
N VAL A 104 5.57 -7.22 15.89
CA VAL A 104 6.98 -7.09 16.29
C VAL A 104 7.12 -7.03 17.80
N GLN A 105 8.24 -7.54 18.31
CA GLN A 105 8.58 -7.51 19.73
C GLN A 105 9.96 -6.88 19.92
N TRP A 106 10.17 -6.25 21.07
CA TRP A 106 11.50 -5.82 21.48
C TRP A 106 12.34 -7.05 21.76
N GLN A 107 13.52 -7.12 21.16
CA GLN A 107 14.51 -8.09 21.57
C GLN A 107 15.16 -7.56 22.86
N GLU A 108 15.01 -8.28 23.96
CA GLU A 108 15.75 -7.95 25.18
C GLU A 108 17.24 -8.17 24.91
N SER A 109 18.06 -7.15 25.14
CA SER A 109 19.51 -7.24 25.04
C SER A 109 20.01 -8.26 26.07
N THR A 110 20.54 -9.39 25.60
CA THR A 110 21.25 -10.36 26.46
C THR A 110 22.67 -9.88 26.74
#